data_AF-T1H759-F1
#
_entry.id   AF-T1H759-F1
#
_cell.length_a   1.000
_cell.length_b   1.000
_cell.length_c   1.000
_cell.angle_alpha   90.00
_cell.angle_beta   90.00
_cell.angle_gamma   90.00
#
_symmetry.space_group_name_H-M   'P 1'
#
loop_
_entity.id
_entity.type
_entity.pdbx_description
1 polymer ?
#
loop_
_entity_poly.entity_id
_entity_poly.type
_entity_poly.pdbx_seq_one_letter_code
_entity_poly.pdbx_strand_id
1 'polypeptide(L)'
;VSTQGKMKLKFWHDSIDKCYSSEQSYVEDNPVLTELKNLQKALKRLVTSRDRPKNLGFLTTKQMEDYSEQTVSSLYYLLLEVWGVKDLNVDHAISHLGKAQGLTNLLRAIPYRGRNEALNIPQEVLMKHGVSQERVIRDKAGDKGVEECIFEIASIAHQHLEK
;
A
#
# COMPACT_ATOMS: atom_id res chain seq x y z
N VAL A 1 -9.32 -9.41 8.52
CA VAL A 1 -10.15 -8.27 8.03
C VAL A 1 -11.54 -8.48 8.58
N SER A 2 -12.16 -7.48 9.23
CA SER A 2 -13.57 -7.59 9.59
C SER A 2 -14.40 -7.86 8.33
N THR A 3 -15.49 -8.62 8.43
CA THR A 3 -16.35 -8.98 7.29
C THR A 3 -16.71 -7.77 6.41
N GLN A 4 -16.89 -6.59 7.04
CA GLN A 4 -17.16 -5.33 6.37
C GLN A 4 -16.03 -4.81 5.47
N GLY A 5 -14.77 -4.93 5.87
CA GLY A 5 -13.64 -4.45 5.05
C GLY A 5 -13.45 -5.26 3.77
N LYS A 6 -13.64 -6.59 3.85
CA LYS A 6 -13.61 -7.48 2.68
C LYS A 6 -14.78 -7.21 1.74
N MET A 7 -15.99 -6.98 2.27
CA MET A 7 -17.15 -6.65 1.45
C MET A 7 -16.96 -5.34 0.67
N LYS A 8 -16.31 -4.32 1.26
CA LYS A 8 -15.98 -3.07 0.57
C LYS A 8 -14.97 -3.28 -0.57
N LEU A 9 -13.89 -4.03 -0.35
CA LEU A 9 -12.91 -4.31 -1.41
C LEU A 9 -13.52 -5.15 -2.53
N LYS A 10 -14.34 -6.15 -2.18
CA LYS A 10 -15.09 -6.95 -3.15
C LYS A 10 -16.02 -6.08 -4.01
N PHE A 11 -16.78 -5.18 -3.39
CA PHE A 11 -17.62 -4.23 -4.13
C PHE A 11 -16.80 -3.45 -5.16
N TRP A 12 -15.64 -2.91 -4.77
CA TRP A 12 -14.77 -2.18 -5.70
C TRP A 12 -14.20 -3.07 -6.81
N HIS A 13 -13.78 -4.29 -6.49
CA HIS A 13 -13.30 -5.25 -7.49
C HIS A 13 -14.38 -5.55 -8.53
N ASP A 14 -15.58 -5.92 -8.06
CA ASP A 14 -16.73 -6.24 -8.91
C ASP A 14 -17.18 -5.02 -9.73
N SER A 15 -17.14 -3.81 -9.14
CA SER A 15 -17.48 -2.55 -9.83
C SER A 15 -16.51 -2.22 -10.95
N ILE A 16 -15.20 -2.35 -10.68
CA ILE A 16 -14.14 -2.08 -11.66
C ILE A 16 -14.25 -3.06 -12.82
N ASP A 17 -14.44 -4.35 -12.55
CA ASP A 17 -14.62 -5.36 -13.60
C ASP A 17 -15.87 -5.07 -14.46
N LYS A 18 -16.95 -4.58 -13.86
CA LYS A 18 -18.15 -4.15 -14.59
C LYS A 18 -17.93 -2.90 -15.43
N CYS A 19 -17.03 -2.00 -15.06
CA CYS A 19 -16.63 -0.88 -15.92
C CYS A 19 -15.94 -1.33 -17.23
N TYR A 20 -15.40 -2.56 -17.28
CA TYR A 20 -14.86 -3.19 -18.51
C TYR A 20 -15.94 -3.89 -19.36
N SER A 21 -17.15 -4.10 -18.83
CA SER A 21 -18.24 -4.74 -19.55
C SER A 21 -18.98 -3.75 -20.45
N SER A 22 -19.46 -4.22 -21.61
CA SER A 22 -20.39 -3.48 -22.47
C SER A 22 -21.86 -3.61 -22.04
N GLU A 23 -22.14 -4.37 -20.98
CA GLU A 23 -23.49 -4.56 -20.44
C GLU A 23 -23.91 -3.38 -19.56
N GLN A 24 -25.18 -3.00 -19.68
CA GLN A 24 -25.78 -1.98 -18.82
C GLN A 24 -25.75 -2.45 -17.35
N SER A 25 -25.21 -1.62 -16.47
CA SER A 25 -24.93 -1.98 -15.08
C SER A 25 -25.17 -0.82 -14.13
N TYR A 26 -25.24 -1.11 -12.82
CA TYR A 26 -25.35 -0.10 -11.75
C TYR A 26 -24.20 0.93 -11.74
N VAL A 27 -23.14 0.65 -12.50
CA VAL A 27 -22.04 1.58 -12.78
C VAL A 27 -22.56 2.89 -13.36
N GLU A 28 -23.55 2.85 -14.26
CA GLU A 28 -24.15 4.03 -14.90
C GLU A 28 -24.96 4.89 -13.91
N ASP A 29 -25.55 4.24 -12.90
CA ASP A 29 -26.32 4.92 -11.83
C ASP A 29 -25.41 5.44 -10.71
N ASN A 30 -24.12 5.10 -10.73
CA ASN A 30 -23.16 5.53 -9.73
C ASN A 30 -22.26 6.65 -10.30
N PRO A 31 -22.38 7.89 -9.81
CA PRO A 31 -21.64 9.02 -10.36
C PRO A 31 -20.12 8.84 -10.21
N VAL A 32 -19.66 8.19 -9.13
CA VAL A 32 -18.23 7.95 -8.92
C VAL A 32 -17.70 6.90 -9.90
N LEU A 33 -18.43 5.80 -10.13
CA LEU A 33 -17.99 4.75 -11.05
C LEU A 33 -18.00 5.21 -12.52
N THR A 34 -18.93 6.11 -12.87
CA THR A 34 -19.00 6.71 -14.21
C THR A 34 -17.74 7.53 -14.51
N GLU A 35 -17.31 8.39 -13.59
CA GLU A 35 -16.09 9.20 -13.75
C GLU A 35 -14.82 8.32 -13.77
N LEU A 36 -14.81 7.23 -13.00
CA LEU A 36 -13.66 6.31 -12.92
C LEU A 36 -13.54 5.38 -14.13
N LYS A 37 -14.51 5.38 -15.06
CA LYS A 37 -14.50 4.49 -16.23
C LYS A 37 -13.28 4.70 -17.14
N ASN A 38 -12.66 5.88 -17.15
CA ASN A 38 -11.45 6.11 -17.96
C ASN A 38 -10.15 5.80 -17.22
N LEU A 39 -10.22 5.45 -15.93
CA LEU A 39 -9.06 5.39 -15.03
C LEU A 39 -8.84 4.00 -14.40
N GLN A 40 -9.35 2.98 -15.07
CA GLN A 40 -9.60 1.65 -14.50
C GLN A 40 -8.31 0.88 -14.17
N LYS A 41 -7.25 1.07 -14.96
CA LYS A 41 -6.01 0.28 -14.82
C LYS A 41 -5.28 0.55 -13.50
N ALA A 42 -5.11 1.83 -13.14
CA ALA A 42 -4.48 2.22 -11.88
C ALA A 42 -5.33 1.81 -10.67
N LEU A 43 -6.65 1.95 -10.78
CA LEU A 43 -7.59 1.58 -9.73
C LEU A 43 -7.65 0.07 -9.49
N LYS A 44 -7.66 -0.74 -10.56
CA LYS A 44 -7.60 -2.21 -10.46
C LYS A 44 -6.34 -2.66 -9.73
N ARG A 45 -5.17 -2.14 -10.11
CA ARG A 45 -3.90 -2.42 -9.42
C ARG A 45 -3.99 -2.12 -7.92
N LEU A 46 -4.52 -0.95 -7.55
CA LEU A 46 -4.69 -0.56 -6.14
C LEU A 46 -5.60 -1.50 -5.37
N VAL A 47 -6.77 -1.82 -5.91
CA VAL A 47 -7.76 -2.66 -5.22
C VAL A 47 -7.23 -4.08 -5.05
N THR A 48 -6.65 -4.66 -6.10
CA THR A 48 -6.03 -5.99 -6.05
C THR A 48 -4.91 -6.04 -5.02
N SER A 49 -4.00 -5.05 -4.99
CA SER A 49 -2.91 -5.04 -4.01
C SER A 49 -3.40 -4.84 -2.58
N ARG A 50 -4.51 -4.11 -2.37
CA ARG A 50 -5.13 -3.94 -1.04
C ARG A 50 -5.86 -5.18 -0.55
N ASP A 51 -6.31 -6.08 -1.42
CA ASP A 51 -6.90 -7.37 -1.04
C ASP A 51 -5.85 -8.42 -0.64
N ARG A 52 -4.83 -7.96 0.08
CA ARG A 52 -3.76 -8.80 0.63
C ARG A 52 -4.20 -9.36 1.98
N PRO A 53 -4.01 -10.67 2.25
CA PRO A 53 -4.26 -11.22 3.57
C PRO A 53 -3.44 -10.51 4.64
N LYS A 54 -4.09 -10.11 5.75
CA LYS A 54 -3.41 -9.36 6.81
C LYS A 54 -2.35 -10.15 7.57
N ASN A 55 -2.43 -11.47 7.54
CA ASN A 55 -1.45 -12.39 8.13
C ASN A 55 -0.27 -12.69 7.19
N LEU A 56 -0.29 -12.17 5.96
CA LEU A 56 0.85 -12.24 5.06
C LEU A 56 1.83 -11.12 5.41
N GLY A 57 3.03 -11.44 5.89
CA GLY A 57 4.09 -10.46 6.15
C GLY A 57 4.89 -10.12 4.91
N PHE A 58 5.66 -9.03 4.94
CA PHE A 58 6.67 -8.78 3.92
C PHE A 58 7.90 -9.61 4.24
N LEU A 59 8.42 -10.37 3.28
CA LEU A 59 9.66 -11.11 3.46
C LEU A 59 10.85 -10.17 3.28
N THR A 60 10.78 -9.32 2.25
CA THR A 60 11.84 -8.37 1.88
C THR A 60 11.34 -6.93 1.83
N THR A 61 12.26 -5.99 1.95
CA THR A 61 12.01 -4.54 1.80
C THR A 61 11.48 -4.25 0.41
N LYS A 62 12.03 -4.90 -0.63
CA LYS A 62 11.53 -4.78 -2.01
C LYS A 62 10.04 -5.10 -2.11
N GLN A 63 9.55 -6.17 -1.45
CA GLN A 63 8.12 -6.49 -1.46
C GLN A 63 7.27 -5.38 -0.80
N MET A 64 7.82 -4.74 0.23
CA MET A 64 7.18 -3.63 0.93
C MET A 64 7.14 -2.36 0.06
N GLU A 65 8.21 -2.06 -0.67
CA GLU A 65 8.26 -0.99 -1.68
C GLU A 65 7.30 -1.27 -2.84
N ASP A 66 7.30 -2.49 -3.38
CA ASP A 66 6.41 -2.91 -4.47
C ASP A 66 4.93 -2.78 -4.05
N TYR A 67 4.60 -3.14 -2.81
CA TYR A 67 3.26 -2.92 -2.26
C TYR A 67 2.92 -1.42 -2.14
N SER A 68 3.86 -0.61 -1.68
CA SER A 68 3.69 0.84 -1.56
C SER A 68 3.49 1.50 -2.93
N GLU A 69 4.23 1.07 -3.94
CA GLU A 69 4.07 1.48 -5.33
C GLU A 69 2.67 1.14 -5.88
N GLN A 70 2.24 -0.10 -5.67
CA GLN A 70 0.96 -0.57 -6.20
C GLN A 70 -0.24 0.03 -5.46
N THR A 71 -0.09 0.49 -4.21
CA THR A 71 -1.21 1.01 -3.41
C THR A 71 -1.24 2.53 -3.27
N VAL A 72 -0.10 3.19 -3.14
CA VAL A 72 0.00 4.64 -2.97
C VAL A 72 0.34 5.32 -4.29
N SER A 73 1.39 4.89 -4.99
CA SER A 73 1.75 5.51 -6.28
C SER A 73 0.62 5.37 -7.31
N SER A 74 -0.15 4.28 -7.30
CA SER A 74 -1.37 4.13 -8.11
C SER A 74 -2.36 5.30 -7.98
N LEU A 75 -2.50 5.89 -6.78
CA LEU A 75 -3.38 7.06 -6.60
C LEU A 75 -2.77 8.32 -7.21
N TYR A 76 -1.45 8.45 -7.19
CA TYR A 76 -0.79 9.60 -7.80
C TYR A 76 -0.76 9.51 -9.33
N TYR A 77 -0.49 8.34 -9.90
CA TYR A 77 -0.61 8.16 -11.35
C TYR A 77 -2.03 8.43 -11.85
N LEU A 78 -3.04 8.04 -11.05
CA LEU A 78 -4.43 8.38 -11.31
C LEU A 78 -4.64 9.91 -11.37
N LEU A 79 -4.05 10.67 -10.44
CA LEU A 79 -4.12 12.13 -10.43
C LEU A 79 -3.39 12.74 -11.62
N LEU A 80 -2.22 12.24 -12.00
CA LEU A 80 -1.50 12.69 -13.19
C LEU A 80 -2.33 12.46 -14.47
N GLU A 81 -2.98 11.30 -14.57
CA GLU A 81 -3.84 10.94 -15.70
C GLU A 81 -5.04 11.89 -15.79
N VAL A 82 -5.68 12.22 -14.66
CA VAL A 82 -6.75 13.23 -14.58
C VAL A 82 -6.26 14.61 -15.02
N TRP A 83 -5.03 14.99 -14.68
CA TRP A 83 -4.42 16.25 -15.11
C TRP A 83 -3.84 16.21 -16.52
N GLY A 84 -3.88 15.07 -17.20
CA GLY A 84 -3.31 14.91 -18.55
C GLY A 84 -1.79 15.01 -18.60
N VAL A 85 -1.09 14.84 -17.47
CA VAL A 85 0.37 14.88 -17.41
C VAL A 85 0.94 13.55 -17.89
N LYS A 86 1.80 13.61 -18.90
CA LYS A 86 2.50 12.44 -19.47
C LYS A 86 3.99 12.76 -19.59
N ASP A 87 4.72 12.53 -18.50
CA ASP A 87 6.15 12.81 -18.41
C ASP A 87 6.84 11.73 -17.58
N LEU A 88 7.89 11.13 -18.14
CA LEU A 88 8.63 10.03 -17.50
C LEU A 88 9.33 10.46 -16.21
N ASN A 89 9.86 11.68 -16.14
CA ASN A 89 10.51 12.20 -14.94
C ASN A 89 9.48 12.40 -13.83
N VAL A 90 8.30 12.88 -14.18
CA VAL A 90 7.19 13.02 -13.23
C VAL A 90 6.72 11.65 -12.75
N ASP A 91 6.62 10.65 -13.64
CA ASP A 91 6.28 9.27 -13.26
C ASP A 91 7.32 8.68 -12.29
N HIS A 92 8.62 8.91 -12.53
CA HIS A 92 9.69 8.50 -11.63
C HIS A 92 9.59 9.17 -10.25
N ALA A 93 9.36 10.49 -10.21
CA ALA A 93 9.18 11.24 -8.97
C ALA A 93 7.95 10.74 -8.19
N ILE A 94 6.84 10.44 -8.88
CA ILE A 94 5.64 9.88 -8.27
C ILE A 94 5.87 8.47 -7.72
N SER A 95 6.62 7.61 -8.41
CA SER A 95 6.98 6.29 -7.88
C SER A 95 7.73 6.42 -6.54
N HIS A 96 8.72 7.32 -6.50
CA HIS A 96 9.50 7.57 -5.28
C HIS A 96 8.66 8.17 -4.17
N LEU A 97 7.84 9.20 -4.46
CA LEU A 97 6.92 9.79 -3.48
C LEU A 97 5.94 8.77 -2.91
N GLY A 98 5.35 7.92 -3.75
CA GLY A 98 4.40 6.90 -3.32
C GLY A 98 5.04 5.81 -2.48
N LYS A 99 6.27 5.39 -2.80
CA LYS A 99 7.04 4.47 -1.94
C LYS A 99 7.39 5.09 -0.60
N ALA A 100 7.90 6.33 -0.58
CA ALA A 100 8.19 7.04 0.66
C ALA A 100 6.96 7.11 1.57
N GLN A 101 5.84 7.64 1.05
CA GLN A 101 4.60 7.74 1.81
C GLN A 101 4.04 6.37 2.23
N GLY A 102 4.13 5.36 1.37
CA GLY A 102 3.65 4.01 1.67
C GLY A 102 4.41 3.35 2.81
N LEU A 103 5.74 3.44 2.81
CA LEU A 103 6.60 2.97 3.90
C LEU A 103 6.29 3.71 5.21
N THR A 104 6.16 5.03 5.19
CA THR A 104 5.77 5.82 6.37
C THR A 104 4.40 5.41 6.91
N ASN A 105 3.42 5.18 6.04
CA ASN A 105 2.09 4.70 6.45
C ASN A 105 2.14 3.32 7.10
N LEU A 106 2.96 2.42 6.57
CA LEU A 106 3.15 1.08 7.10
C LEU A 106 3.83 1.14 8.48
N LEU A 107 4.86 1.97 8.66
CA LEU A 107 5.51 2.21 9.96
C LEU A 107 4.52 2.77 10.99
N ARG A 108 3.80 3.83 10.64
CA ARG A 108 2.78 4.44 11.52
C ARG A 108 1.68 3.45 11.90
N ALA A 109 1.41 2.45 11.06
CA ALA A 109 0.39 1.44 11.32
C ALA A 109 0.85 0.31 12.26
N ILE A 110 2.15 0.20 12.61
CA ILE A 110 2.68 -0.86 13.47
C ILE A 110 1.94 -0.98 14.82
N PRO A 111 1.70 0.10 15.60
CA PRO A 111 1.06 -0.01 16.90
C PRO A 111 -0.39 -0.51 16.85
N TYR A 112 -1.03 -0.43 15.69
CA TYR A 112 -2.44 -0.82 15.49
C TYR A 112 -2.58 -2.24 14.94
N ARG A 113 -1.48 -2.97 14.72
CA ARG A 113 -1.52 -4.36 14.27
C ARG A 113 -1.94 -5.28 15.41
N GLY A 114 -2.94 -6.11 15.15
CA GLY A 114 -3.33 -7.17 16.10
C GLY A 114 -2.29 -8.29 16.15
N ARG A 115 -2.24 -9.06 17.25
CA ARG A 115 -1.27 -10.16 17.44
C ARG A 115 -1.31 -11.24 16.35
N ASN A 116 -2.46 -11.41 15.69
CA ASN A 116 -2.66 -12.38 14.61
C ASN A 116 -2.49 -11.77 13.20
N GLU A 117 -2.10 -10.50 13.11
CA GLU A 117 -1.76 -9.83 11.85
C GLU A 117 -0.24 -9.82 11.69
N ALA A 118 0.24 -9.89 10.45
CA ALA A 118 1.65 -9.74 10.19
C ALA A 118 2.09 -8.30 10.47
N LEU A 119 3.30 -8.17 10.98
CA LEU A 119 3.90 -6.86 11.19
C LEU A 119 4.20 -6.15 9.87
N ASN A 120 4.13 -4.83 9.92
CA ASN A 120 4.59 -3.95 8.85
C ASN A 120 6.10 -3.71 8.94
N ILE A 121 6.88 -4.76 9.16
CA ILE A 121 8.34 -4.74 9.10
C ILE A 121 8.76 -5.99 8.32
N PRO A 122 9.61 -5.86 7.28
CA PRO A 122 10.10 -7.01 6.53
C PRO A 122 10.81 -8.02 7.42
N GLN A 123 10.59 -9.30 7.16
CA GLN A 123 11.23 -10.39 7.90
C GLN A 123 12.76 -10.32 7.81
N GLU A 124 13.32 -9.93 6.66
CA GLU A 124 14.76 -9.75 6.50
C GLU A 124 15.34 -8.70 7.46
N VAL A 125 14.63 -7.60 7.71
CA VAL A 125 15.07 -6.52 8.61
C VAL A 125 14.99 -6.98 10.06
N LEU A 126 13.90 -7.67 10.43
CA LEU A 126 13.75 -8.28 11.75
C LEU A 126 14.89 -9.27 12.03
N MET A 127 15.22 -10.13 11.07
CA MET A 127 16.31 -11.10 11.19
C MET A 127 17.68 -10.42 11.30
N LYS A 128 17.93 -9.40 10.48
CA LYS A 128 19.17 -8.61 10.49
C LYS A 128 19.49 -8.02 11.86
N HIS A 129 18.47 -7.54 12.58
CA HIS A 129 18.62 -6.92 13.90
C HIS A 129 18.35 -7.86 15.08
N GLY A 130 18.12 -9.16 14.84
CA GLY A 130 17.82 -10.12 15.90
C GLY A 130 16.53 -9.81 16.68
N VAL A 131 15.53 -9.27 15.99
CA VAL A 131 14.24 -8.85 16.57
C VAL A 131 13.14 -9.83 16.15
N SER A 132 12.44 -10.41 17.12
CA SER A 132 11.24 -11.21 16.85
C SER A 132 10.00 -10.32 16.69
N GLN A 133 8.96 -10.83 16.02
CA GLN A 133 7.70 -10.10 15.91
C GLN A 133 7.09 -9.77 17.28
N GLU A 134 7.14 -10.72 18.21
CA GLU A 134 6.63 -10.52 19.57
C GLU A 134 7.37 -9.39 20.31
N ARG A 135 8.67 -9.24 20.08
CA ARG A 135 9.47 -8.15 20.68
C ARG A 135 8.97 -6.77 20.23
N VAL A 136 8.56 -6.65 18.95
CA VAL A 136 7.94 -5.43 18.40
C VAL A 136 6.54 -5.22 18.98
N ILE A 137 5.70 -6.26 19.02
CA ILE A 137 4.32 -6.19 19.52
C ILE A 137 4.26 -5.81 21.00
N ARG A 138 5.25 -6.26 21.79
CA ARG A 138 5.35 -5.91 23.22
C ARG A 138 5.55 -4.40 23.45
N ASP A 139 5.99 -3.65 22.43
CA ASP A 139 6.15 -2.20 22.46
C ASP A 139 6.90 -1.70 23.71
N LYS A 140 8.04 -2.34 24.00
CA LYS A 140 8.86 -1.96 25.15
C LYS A 140 9.62 -0.66 24.81
N ALA A 141 9.36 0.39 25.56
CA ALA A 141 10.10 1.65 25.44
C ALA A 141 11.63 1.45 25.58
N GLY A 142 12.40 2.10 24.72
CA GLY A 142 13.87 2.05 24.71
C GLY A 142 14.46 0.74 24.17
N ASP A 143 13.67 -0.11 23.50
CA ASP A 143 14.18 -1.32 22.87
C ASP A 143 14.97 -0.98 21.60
N LYS A 144 16.30 -0.86 21.76
CA LYS A 144 17.22 -0.47 20.67
C LYS A 144 17.11 -1.33 19.41
N GLY A 145 16.87 -2.64 19.54
CA GLY A 145 16.74 -3.50 18.37
C GLY A 145 15.49 -3.14 17.55
N VAL A 146 14.38 -2.86 18.22
CA VAL A 146 13.13 -2.44 17.56
C VAL A 146 13.29 -1.05 16.95
N GLU A 147 13.95 -0.13 17.66
CA GLU A 147 14.28 1.21 17.15
C GLU A 147 15.11 1.13 15.86
N GLU A 148 16.15 0.28 15.80
CA GLU A 148 16.98 0.09 14.61
C GLU A 148 16.19 -0.50 13.43
N CYS A 149 15.30 -1.47 13.65
CA CYS A 149 14.41 -1.98 12.61
C CYS A 149 13.52 -0.88 12.01
N ILE A 150 12.94 -0.03 12.86
CA ILE A 150 12.08 1.08 12.44
C ILE A 150 12.93 2.13 11.71
N PHE A 151 14.10 2.45 12.25
CA PHE A 151 15.03 3.42 11.68
C PHE A 151 15.52 3.01 10.30
N GLU A 152 15.82 1.73 10.07
CA GLU A 152 16.22 1.23 8.76
C GLU A 152 15.13 1.44 7.70
N ILE A 153 13.88 1.06 8.00
CA ILE A 153 12.76 1.28 7.07
C ILE A 153 12.47 2.77 6.88
N ALA A 154 12.58 3.58 7.94
CA ALA A 154 12.43 5.03 7.85
C ALA A 154 13.52 5.66 6.97
N SER A 155 14.75 5.17 7.06
CA SER A 155 15.87 5.61 6.23
C SER A 155 15.62 5.29 4.76
N ILE A 156 15.07 4.11 4.44
CA ILE A 156 14.69 3.74 3.07
C ILE A 156 13.56 4.64 2.55
N ALA A 157 12.57 4.94 3.38
CA ALA A 157 11.52 5.91 3.02
C ALA A 157 12.09 7.30 2.74
N HIS A 158 13.05 7.76 3.55
CA HIS A 158 13.74 9.03 3.35
C HIS A 158 14.58 9.04 2.08
N GLN A 159 15.31 7.96 1.77
CA GLN A 159 16.09 7.84 0.52
C GLN A 159 15.23 7.97 -0.74
N HIS A 160 13.95 7.64 -0.69
CA HIS A 160 13.04 7.91 -1.80
C HIS A 160 12.69 9.40 -1.95
N LEU A 161 12.70 10.19 -0.87
CA LEU A 161 12.45 11.63 -0.96
C LEU A 161 13.65 12.39 -1.57
N GLU A 162 14.85 11.83 -1.45
CA GLU A 162 16.10 12.42 -1.94
C GLU A 162 16.46 12.03 -3.39
N LYS A 163 15.53 11.40 -4.12
CA LYS A 163 15.69 11.01 -5.54
C LYS A 163 14.93 11.93 -6.47
#